data_AF-A0A523RQ76-F1
#
_entry.id   AF-A0A523RQ76-F1
#
_cell.length_a   1.000
_cell.length_b   1.000
_cell.length_c   1.000
_cell.angle_alpha   90.00
_cell.angle_beta   90.00
_cell.angle_gamma   90.00
#
_symmetry.space_group_name_H-M   'P 1'
#
loop_
_entity.id
_entity.type
_entity.pdbx_description
1 polymer ?
#
loop_
_entity_poly.entity_id
_entity_poly.type
_entity_poly.pdbx_seq_one_letter_code
_entity_poly.pdbx_strand_id
1 'polypeptide(L)'
;MVDFREFDELEDDEEDLRMRMREHHLTEEERDQFIREFNAEYFGKQDITEASFRLSNQEAQENKIPRYWEIRSNETLNETLNKYWKIITTPNFNKRYRQAEIYCSLLEALDNQIIQQTPKTYREFAASHGIHRTTVTHWATGEKKPSLINQLEYLRKSNSPNTNNNESAELSIFDGKKSPHVIFSTANNPLTIVDRKSFGESGYLFRPGIVGDRNYLWIQEKDSLLSAFGKQYFYFKRMQDLERIFEEAASQLELGTMVEAVHHIYQLSKQFTEIEREFIAKDNPRISGSSLHLLCDIAGIPIIQLEGRIVKICGANGQGGIKNPRFPVADELEVLKARMIGIAVSDCHLPKSGSLELFEGSLDRIDRVKKLLDNFGVTFSTDSLVKRKGDYAFYIASPMLGALEYWGIPTGDRTILNYGLPDEFQHWSTFAKCGYMQEMLAQEGHVDKNGVIRWPRSHALFDGNKGPRMGFKSRISQDVLKFLRHSREMHKHRGIVTEQSIAVGRLDLLKESTDIHLSSIANELSNVIWNYRNRLIDDETKIAESLGINISLKPVRISYFEKSDRVSVKWQARVKGYKSKIKSALIIRPNFDTKETVLSEWLAKQNVGDFKQTKMKLKSDGYPITE
;
A
#
# COMPACT_ATOMS: atom_id res chain seq x y z
N MET A 1 17.55 21.54 14.47
CA MET A 1 17.49 21.53 12.99
C MET A 1 17.82 20.09 12.62
N VAL A 2 16.80 19.24 12.46
CA VAL A 2 17.00 17.80 12.24
C VAL A 2 17.27 17.62 10.75
N ASP A 3 18.50 17.20 10.45
CA ASP A 3 18.99 16.98 9.11
C ASP A 3 18.34 15.72 8.51
N PHE A 4 17.88 15.81 7.27
CA PHE A 4 17.12 14.74 6.62
C PHE A 4 18.09 13.69 6.09
N ARG A 5 17.96 12.46 6.63
CA ARG A 5 18.79 11.32 6.26
C ARG A 5 18.30 10.74 4.94
N GLU A 6 18.88 11.18 3.83
CA GLU A 6 19.00 10.31 2.66
C GLU A 6 20.20 9.39 2.93
N PHE A 7 19.92 8.12 3.26
CA PHE A 7 20.92 7.06 3.26
C PHE A 7 21.20 6.67 1.81
N ASP A 8 22.05 7.45 1.14
CA ASP A 8 22.91 6.89 0.11
C ASP A 8 24.13 6.27 0.83
N GLU A 9 24.55 5.09 0.37
CA GLU A 9 25.61 4.22 0.90
C GLU A 9 25.12 3.12 1.88
N LEU A 10 24.56 2.04 1.33
CA LEU A 10 25.01 0.69 1.71
C LEU A 10 25.98 0.24 0.62
N GLU A 11 27.26 0.56 0.83
CA GLU A 11 28.35 -0.34 0.40
C GLU A 11 28.29 -1.66 1.20
N ASP A 12 27.41 -1.77 2.20
CA ASP A 12 27.22 -2.91 3.09
C ASP A 12 26.72 -4.19 2.41
N ASP A 13 26.02 -4.15 1.27
CA ASP A 13 25.67 -5.38 0.55
C ASP A 13 26.92 -6.02 -0.08
N GLU A 14 27.90 -5.20 -0.48
CA GLU A 14 29.22 -5.66 -0.92
C GLU A 14 30.10 -6.04 0.28
N GLU A 15 30.01 -5.33 1.41
CA GLU A 15 30.77 -5.61 2.63
C GLU A 15 30.29 -6.89 3.34
N ASP A 16 28.98 -7.17 3.37
CA ASP A 16 28.37 -8.39 3.93
C ASP A 16 28.58 -9.58 2.99
N LEU A 17 28.55 -9.38 1.66
CA LEU A 17 29.08 -10.37 0.70
C LEU A 17 30.56 -10.62 0.96
N ARG A 18 31.39 -9.58 1.07
CA ARG A 18 32.84 -9.71 1.33
C ARG A 18 33.14 -10.37 2.66
N MET A 19 32.31 -10.18 3.69
CA MET A 19 32.42 -10.83 5.00
C MET A 19 32.09 -12.32 4.89
N ARG A 20 30.98 -12.69 4.25
CA ARG A 20 30.62 -14.11 4.00
C ARG A 20 31.58 -14.82 3.04
N MET A 21 32.17 -14.08 2.11
CA MET A 21 33.18 -14.57 1.17
C MET A 21 34.56 -14.76 1.80
N ARG A 22 34.86 -14.15 2.96
CA ARG A 22 36.09 -14.45 3.72
C ARG A 22 36.00 -15.77 4.48
N GLU A 23 34.80 -16.26 4.75
CA GLU A 23 34.58 -17.54 5.47
C GLU A 23 34.69 -18.77 4.56
N HIS A 24 34.64 -18.59 3.23
CA HIS A 24 34.80 -19.66 2.25
C HIS A 24 35.89 -19.28 1.23
N HIS A 25 37.01 -20.01 1.22
CA HIS A 25 38.11 -19.86 0.25
C HIS A 25 37.67 -20.27 -1.17
N LEU A 26 36.84 -19.45 -1.82
CA LEU A 26 36.41 -19.67 -3.20
C LEU A 26 37.46 -19.09 -4.16
N THR A 27 37.70 -19.81 -5.25
CA THR A 27 38.49 -19.33 -6.38
C THR A 27 37.74 -18.25 -7.16
N GLU A 28 38.46 -17.52 -8.03
CA GLU A 28 37.87 -16.44 -8.83
C GLU A 28 36.76 -16.91 -9.79
N GLU A 29 36.87 -18.14 -10.30
CA GLU A 29 35.85 -18.75 -11.16
C GLU A 29 34.62 -19.21 -10.35
N GLU A 30 34.83 -19.81 -9.18
CA GLU A 30 33.74 -20.18 -8.27
C GLU A 30 32.99 -18.95 -7.73
N ARG A 31 33.72 -17.84 -7.51
CA ARG A 31 33.17 -16.53 -7.17
C ARG A 31 32.21 -16.04 -8.25
N ASP A 32 32.68 -16.01 -9.49
CA ASP A 32 31.90 -15.48 -10.61
C ASP A 32 30.74 -16.40 -10.99
N GLN A 33 30.85 -17.71 -10.71
CA GLN A 33 29.76 -18.67 -10.87
C GLN A 33 28.70 -18.52 -9.77
N PHE A 34 29.11 -18.39 -8.50
CA PHE A 34 28.20 -18.16 -7.38
C PHE A 34 27.42 -16.85 -7.54
N ILE A 35 28.07 -15.76 -7.99
CA ILE A 35 27.41 -14.49 -8.27
C ILE A 35 26.39 -14.64 -9.42
N ARG A 36 26.73 -15.41 -10.47
CA ARG A 36 25.80 -15.67 -11.59
C ARG A 36 24.60 -16.52 -11.17
N GLU A 37 24.81 -17.55 -10.35
CA GLU A 37 23.76 -18.43 -9.83
C GLU A 37 22.86 -17.67 -8.83
N PHE A 38 23.45 -16.93 -7.90
CA PHE A 38 22.71 -16.05 -6.98
C PHE A 38 21.90 -15.01 -7.74
N ASN A 39 22.48 -14.35 -8.75
CA ASN A 39 21.76 -13.36 -9.53
C ASN A 39 20.65 -13.97 -10.41
N ALA A 40 20.86 -15.16 -10.98
CA ALA A 40 19.85 -15.86 -11.76
C ALA A 40 18.66 -16.33 -10.91
N GLU A 41 18.93 -16.77 -9.67
CA GLU A 41 17.91 -17.25 -8.72
C GLU A 41 17.13 -16.10 -8.05
N TYR A 42 17.79 -14.98 -7.73
CA TYR A 42 17.15 -13.82 -7.08
C TYR A 42 16.47 -12.86 -8.06
N PHE A 43 17.08 -12.51 -9.19
CA PHE A 43 16.56 -11.46 -10.07
C PHE A 43 15.61 -11.98 -11.17
N GLY A 44 15.69 -13.26 -11.54
CA GLY A 44 14.91 -13.83 -12.65
C GLY A 44 13.39 -13.91 -12.43
N LYS A 45 12.91 -13.90 -11.18
CA LYS A 45 11.47 -13.98 -10.84
C LYS A 45 10.90 -12.75 -10.13
N GLN A 46 11.72 -11.94 -9.45
CA GLN A 46 11.25 -10.74 -8.72
C GLN A 46 11.12 -9.48 -9.61
N ASP A 47 11.83 -9.40 -10.73
CA ASP A 47 11.82 -8.21 -11.59
C ASP A 47 10.47 -7.96 -12.28
N ILE A 48 9.67 -9.00 -12.53
CA ILE A 48 8.39 -8.86 -13.26
C ILE A 48 7.35 -8.12 -12.40
N THR A 49 7.30 -8.38 -11.10
CA THR A 49 6.36 -7.72 -10.16
C THR A 49 6.73 -6.27 -9.85
N GLU A 50 8.02 -5.96 -9.77
CA GLU A 50 8.45 -4.59 -9.50
C GLU A 50 8.44 -3.73 -10.76
N ALA A 51 8.88 -4.25 -11.91
CA ALA A 51 8.72 -3.54 -13.18
C ALA A 51 7.25 -3.29 -13.49
N SER A 52 6.35 -4.26 -13.28
CA SER A 52 4.90 -4.06 -13.47
C SER A 52 4.29 -3.13 -12.43
N PHE A 53 4.69 -3.18 -11.15
CA PHE A 53 4.26 -2.19 -10.16
C PHE A 53 4.78 -0.80 -10.50
N ARG A 54 6.05 -0.65 -10.91
CA ARG A 54 6.65 0.62 -11.33
C ARG A 54 5.97 1.17 -12.57
N LEU A 55 5.74 0.35 -13.60
CA LEU A 55 4.97 0.70 -14.79
C LEU A 55 3.55 1.12 -14.40
N SER A 56 2.83 0.35 -13.59
CA SER A 56 1.49 0.68 -13.11
C SER A 56 1.45 1.99 -12.31
N ASN A 57 2.44 2.20 -11.43
CA ASN A 57 2.55 3.39 -10.60
C ASN A 57 2.98 4.62 -11.43
N GLN A 58 3.83 4.41 -12.43
CA GLN A 58 4.29 5.42 -13.38
C GLN A 58 3.19 5.77 -14.40
N GLU A 59 2.39 4.82 -14.86
CA GLU A 59 1.21 4.98 -15.71
C GLU A 59 0.08 5.71 -14.96
N ALA A 60 -0.09 5.40 -13.66
CA ALA A 60 -0.97 6.15 -12.77
C ALA A 60 -0.51 7.61 -12.62
N GLN A 61 0.79 7.88 -12.73
CA GLN A 61 1.39 9.22 -12.62
C GLN A 61 1.48 10.00 -13.96
N GLU A 62 1.58 9.33 -15.12
CA GLU A 62 1.84 9.95 -16.44
C GLU A 62 0.58 10.45 -17.19
N ASN A 63 -0.58 10.56 -16.52
CA ASN A 63 -1.90 10.89 -17.08
C ASN A 63 -2.43 9.90 -18.13
N LYS A 64 -3.05 8.79 -17.70
CA LYS A 64 -3.98 8.00 -18.53
C LYS A 64 -4.78 6.92 -17.81
N ILE A 65 -5.02 7.00 -16.50
CA ILE A 65 -6.11 6.17 -15.94
C ILE A 65 -7.40 6.74 -16.56
N PRO A 66 -8.14 6.04 -17.45
CA PRO A 66 -9.57 6.30 -17.59
C PRO A 66 -10.07 6.53 -16.20
N ARG A 67 -10.63 7.72 -15.91
CA ARG A 67 -11.28 8.02 -14.63
C ARG A 67 -11.85 6.71 -14.13
N TYR A 68 -11.47 6.15 -12.97
CA TYR A 68 -11.62 4.70 -12.67
C TYR A 68 -13.03 4.10 -12.94
N TRP A 69 -14.04 4.94 -13.15
CA TRP A 69 -15.40 4.63 -13.57
C TRP A 69 -15.62 4.50 -15.09
N GLU A 70 -14.71 4.92 -15.95
CA GLU A 70 -14.78 4.87 -17.41
C GLU A 70 -14.57 3.45 -17.92
N ILE A 71 -15.36 3.09 -18.93
CA ILE A 71 -15.32 1.78 -19.56
C ILE A 71 -14.71 1.96 -20.94
N ARG A 72 -13.51 1.43 -21.14
CA ARG A 72 -12.73 1.62 -22.38
C ARG A 72 -12.35 0.34 -23.10
N SER A 73 -12.52 -0.81 -22.45
CA SER A 73 -12.23 -2.13 -23.02
C SER A 73 -13.40 -3.08 -22.90
N ASN A 74 -13.43 -4.12 -23.73
CA ASN A 74 -14.45 -5.17 -23.63
C ASN A 74 -14.34 -5.93 -22.29
N GLU A 75 -13.12 -6.10 -21.79
CA GLU A 75 -12.85 -6.66 -20.47
C GLU A 75 -13.52 -5.84 -19.36
N THR A 76 -13.24 -4.53 -19.29
CA THR A 76 -13.84 -3.64 -18.27
C THR A 76 -15.36 -3.50 -18.41
N LEU A 77 -15.90 -3.58 -19.64
CA LEU A 77 -17.35 -3.64 -19.89
C LEU A 77 -17.96 -4.90 -19.27
N ASN A 78 -17.36 -6.06 -19.51
CA ASN A 78 -17.83 -7.34 -19.01
C ASN A 78 -17.71 -7.45 -17.49
N GLU A 79 -16.60 -7.00 -16.90
CA GLU A 79 -16.45 -6.89 -15.45
C GLU A 79 -17.54 -6.02 -14.82
N THR A 80 -17.80 -4.85 -15.43
CA THR A 80 -18.82 -3.92 -14.92
C THR A 80 -20.23 -4.51 -15.05
N LEU A 81 -20.52 -5.22 -16.14
CA LEU A 81 -21.79 -5.93 -16.30
C LEU A 81 -21.96 -7.08 -15.31
N ASN A 82 -20.89 -7.82 -15.02
CA ASN A 82 -20.89 -8.85 -13.98
C ASN A 82 -21.20 -8.26 -12.61
N LYS A 83 -20.71 -7.05 -12.33
CA LYS A 83 -21.03 -6.31 -11.10
C LYS A 83 -22.48 -5.79 -11.08
N TYR A 84 -22.99 -5.31 -12.21
CA TYR A 84 -24.33 -4.71 -12.34
C TYR A 84 -25.29 -5.54 -13.21
N TRP A 85 -25.31 -6.87 -12.99
CA TRP A 85 -25.96 -7.84 -13.87
C TRP A 85 -27.46 -7.60 -14.08
N LYS A 86 -28.14 -6.93 -13.14
CA LYS A 86 -29.57 -6.54 -13.29
C LYS A 86 -29.85 -5.72 -14.55
N ILE A 87 -28.84 -5.04 -15.12
CA ILE A 87 -29.01 -4.29 -16.38
C ILE A 87 -29.30 -5.24 -17.56
N ILE A 88 -28.86 -6.50 -17.48
CA ILE A 88 -29.07 -7.50 -18.54
C ILE A 88 -30.57 -7.79 -18.75
N THR A 89 -31.39 -7.64 -17.71
CA THR A 89 -32.84 -7.86 -17.81
C THR A 89 -33.60 -6.66 -18.39
N THR A 90 -32.91 -5.56 -18.73
CA THR A 90 -33.57 -4.38 -19.31
C THR A 90 -33.98 -4.61 -20.78
N PRO A 91 -35.11 -4.05 -21.24
CA PRO A 91 -35.50 -4.14 -22.64
C PRO A 91 -34.40 -3.64 -23.57
N ASN A 92 -34.22 -4.30 -24.71
CA ASN A 92 -33.20 -3.98 -25.71
C ASN A 92 -31.74 -4.13 -25.25
N PHE A 93 -31.46 -4.86 -24.16
CA PHE A 93 -30.09 -5.07 -23.66
C PHE A 93 -29.12 -5.52 -24.77
N ASN A 94 -29.45 -6.58 -25.52
CA ASN A 94 -28.58 -7.12 -26.58
C ASN A 94 -28.16 -6.05 -27.61
N LYS A 95 -29.07 -5.16 -28.00
CA LYS A 95 -28.77 -4.06 -28.92
C LYS A 95 -27.84 -3.02 -28.29
N ARG A 96 -28.07 -2.68 -27.02
CA ARG A 96 -27.26 -1.71 -26.27
C ARG A 96 -25.87 -2.26 -25.93
N TYR A 97 -25.78 -3.56 -25.65
CA TYR A 97 -24.53 -4.29 -25.41
C TYR A 97 -23.65 -4.30 -26.65
N ARG A 98 -24.21 -4.69 -27.81
CA ARG A 98 -23.48 -4.65 -29.08
C ARG A 98 -22.92 -3.26 -29.40
N GLN A 99 -23.66 -2.19 -29.09
CA GLN A 99 -23.16 -0.82 -29.27
C GLN A 99 -22.04 -0.47 -28.29
N ALA A 100 -22.09 -0.97 -27.05
CA ALA A 100 -21.04 -0.80 -26.06
C ALA A 100 -19.77 -1.56 -26.45
N GLU A 101 -19.88 -2.80 -26.95
CA GLU A 101 -18.75 -3.57 -27.45
C GLU A 101 -18.03 -2.86 -28.60
N ILE A 102 -18.78 -2.39 -29.61
CA ILE A 102 -18.19 -1.65 -30.75
C ILE A 102 -17.51 -0.36 -30.27
N TYR A 103 -18.07 0.32 -29.26
CA TYR A 103 -17.45 1.50 -28.65
C TYR A 103 -16.14 1.16 -27.93
N CYS A 104 -16.09 0.08 -27.14
CA CYS A 104 -14.87 -0.38 -26.48
C CYS A 104 -13.79 -0.76 -27.50
N SER A 105 -14.14 -1.51 -28.55
CA SER A 105 -13.20 -1.85 -29.62
C SER A 105 -12.67 -0.62 -30.38
N LEU A 106 -13.49 0.43 -30.54
CA LEU A 106 -13.03 1.71 -31.10
C LEU A 106 -11.99 2.38 -30.22
N LEU A 107 -12.23 2.44 -28.90
CA LEU A 107 -11.31 3.04 -27.95
C LEU A 107 -10.00 2.26 -27.84
N GLU A 108 -10.06 0.93 -27.77
CA GLU A 108 -8.87 0.06 -27.82
C GLU A 108 -8.05 0.30 -29.09
N ALA A 109 -8.71 0.40 -30.26
CA ALA A 109 -8.03 0.65 -31.53
C ALA A 109 -7.41 2.05 -31.61
N LEU A 110 -8.01 3.06 -30.97
CA LEU A 110 -7.45 4.41 -30.85
C LEU A 110 -6.26 4.45 -29.88
N ASP A 111 -6.38 3.79 -28.73
CA ASP A 111 -5.34 3.74 -27.70
C ASP A 111 -4.10 2.99 -28.20
N ASN A 112 -4.29 1.93 -28.99
CA ASN A 112 -3.23 1.18 -29.67
C ASN A 112 -2.73 1.83 -30.97
N GLN A 113 -3.22 3.02 -31.32
CA GLN A 113 -2.88 3.74 -32.56
C GLN A 113 -3.14 2.97 -33.87
N ILE A 114 -3.98 1.93 -33.82
CA ILE A 114 -4.41 1.15 -35.00
C ILE A 114 -5.28 2.03 -35.90
N ILE A 115 -6.10 2.90 -35.30
CA ILE A 115 -6.92 3.89 -35.97
C ILE A 115 -6.31 5.27 -35.72
N GLN A 116 -5.89 5.94 -36.79
CA GLN A 116 -5.54 7.37 -36.71
C GLN A 116 -6.83 8.19 -36.54
N GLN A 117 -6.80 9.32 -35.83
CA GLN A 117 -7.98 10.20 -35.65
C GLN A 117 -8.30 10.99 -36.93
N THR A 118 -8.68 10.27 -38.00
CA THR A 118 -8.94 10.87 -39.32
C THR A 118 -10.34 10.51 -39.83
N PRO A 119 -10.94 11.38 -40.66
CA PRO A 119 -12.18 11.09 -41.39
C PRO A 119 -12.23 9.74 -42.12
N LYS A 120 -11.09 9.28 -42.67
CA LYS A 120 -10.99 8.08 -43.49
C LYS A 120 -11.08 6.81 -42.65
N THR A 121 -10.25 6.73 -41.61
CA THR A 121 -10.19 5.58 -40.69
C THR A 121 -11.49 5.40 -39.89
N TYR A 122 -12.19 6.49 -39.52
CA TYR A 122 -13.52 6.38 -38.92
C TYR A 122 -14.59 5.85 -39.88
N ARG A 123 -14.48 6.14 -41.18
CA ARG A 123 -15.40 5.60 -42.19
C ARG A 123 -15.20 4.09 -42.36
N GLU A 124 -13.95 3.65 -42.39
CA GLU A 124 -13.59 2.23 -42.51
C GLU A 124 -14.07 1.43 -41.29
N PHE A 125 -13.81 1.92 -40.08
CA PHE A 125 -14.31 1.30 -38.84
C PHE A 125 -15.85 1.26 -38.77
N ALA A 126 -16.52 2.33 -39.21
CA ALA A 126 -17.97 2.41 -39.24
C ALA A 126 -18.57 1.34 -40.17
N ALA A 127 -17.98 1.16 -41.36
CA ALA A 127 -18.41 0.17 -42.34
C ALA A 127 -18.23 -1.27 -41.82
N SER A 128 -17.10 -1.58 -41.18
CA SER A 128 -16.82 -2.95 -40.69
C SER A 128 -17.74 -3.38 -39.54
N HIS A 129 -18.30 -2.43 -38.79
CA HIS A 129 -19.18 -2.71 -37.64
C HIS A 129 -20.66 -2.41 -37.92
N GLY A 130 -21.02 -2.00 -39.15
CA GLY A 130 -22.40 -1.71 -39.54
C GLY A 130 -23.02 -0.52 -38.79
N ILE A 131 -22.23 0.49 -38.46
CA ILE A 131 -22.69 1.71 -37.77
C ILE A 131 -22.46 2.95 -38.61
N HIS A 132 -23.20 4.03 -38.35
CA HIS A 132 -23.06 5.28 -39.10
C HIS A 132 -21.75 6.00 -38.74
N ARG A 133 -21.04 6.57 -39.73
CA ARG A 133 -19.76 7.25 -39.53
C ARG A 133 -19.81 8.39 -38.50
N THR A 134 -20.92 9.15 -38.47
CA THR A 134 -21.08 10.24 -37.49
C THR A 134 -21.12 9.70 -36.06
N THR A 135 -21.68 8.52 -35.84
CA THR A 135 -21.68 7.84 -34.54
C THR A 135 -20.25 7.54 -34.07
N VAL A 136 -19.42 6.95 -34.95
CA VAL A 136 -18.00 6.69 -34.66
C VAL A 136 -17.25 7.99 -34.34
N THR A 137 -17.54 9.05 -35.10
CA THR A 137 -16.92 10.37 -34.87
C THR A 137 -17.29 10.91 -33.49
N HIS A 138 -18.59 10.92 -33.14
CA HIS A 138 -19.06 11.38 -31.83
C HIS A 138 -18.52 10.55 -30.66
N TRP A 139 -18.33 9.25 -30.86
CA TRP A 139 -17.73 8.36 -29.86
C TRP A 139 -16.24 8.64 -29.68
N ALA A 140 -15.50 8.78 -30.77
CA ALA A 140 -14.07 9.04 -30.72
C ALA A 140 -13.72 10.43 -30.15
N THR A 141 -14.56 11.43 -30.38
CA THR A 141 -14.39 12.79 -29.82
C THR A 141 -14.92 12.92 -28.39
N GLY A 142 -15.60 11.89 -27.87
CA GLY A 142 -16.23 11.93 -26.54
C GLY A 142 -17.50 12.78 -26.46
N GLU A 143 -18.04 13.26 -27.59
CA GLU A 143 -19.27 14.06 -27.64
C GLU A 143 -20.50 13.23 -27.23
N LYS A 144 -20.51 11.94 -27.58
CA LYS A 144 -21.57 11.00 -27.18
C LYS A 144 -20.96 9.65 -26.80
N LYS A 145 -21.65 8.91 -25.94
CA LYS A 145 -21.34 7.50 -25.61
C LYS A 145 -22.58 6.63 -25.81
N PRO A 146 -22.42 5.30 -26.03
CA PRO A 146 -23.55 4.38 -25.97
C PRO A 146 -24.31 4.51 -24.64
N SER A 147 -25.63 4.35 -24.69
CA SER A 147 -26.49 4.52 -23.50
C SER A 147 -26.17 3.53 -22.38
N LEU A 148 -25.71 2.32 -22.73
CA LEU A 148 -25.27 1.33 -21.75
C LEU A 148 -23.97 1.75 -21.06
N ILE A 149 -22.98 2.26 -21.81
CA ILE A 149 -21.73 2.80 -21.26
C ILE A 149 -22.05 3.92 -20.27
N ASN A 150 -22.86 4.91 -20.65
CA ASN A 150 -23.27 6.00 -19.75
C ASN A 150 -23.94 5.50 -18.46
N GLN A 151 -24.84 4.51 -18.57
CA GLN A 151 -25.52 3.93 -17.42
C GLN A 151 -24.55 3.19 -16.47
N LEU A 152 -23.64 2.39 -17.04
CA LEU A 152 -22.66 1.64 -16.26
C LEU A 152 -21.60 2.54 -15.62
N GLU A 153 -21.10 3.54 -16.35
CA GLU A 153 -20.16 4.54 -15.81
C GLU A 153 -20.83 5.37 -14.70
N TYR A 154 -22.12 5.73 -14.85
CA TYR A 154 -22.89 6.37 -13.79
C TYR A 154 -22.96 5.51 -12.54
N LEU A 155 -23.26 4.20 -12.67
CA LEU A 155 -23.30 3.29 -11.53
C LEU A 155 -21.93 3.08 -10.88
N ARG A 156 -20.85 3.03 -11.68
CA ARG A 156 -19.47 3.00 -11.14
C ARG A 156 -19.12 4.28 -10.40
N LYS A 157 -19.59 5.43 -10.90
CA LYS A 157 -19.35 6.75 -10.31
C LYS A 157 -20.20 7.00 -9.06
N SER A 158 -21.46 6.57 -9.04
CA SER A 158 -22.37 6.75 -7.89
C SER A 158 -22.08 5.79 -6.75
N ASN A 159 -21.50 4.61 -7.05
CA ASN A 159 -20.94 3.70 -6.06
C ASN A 159 -19.45 3.96 -5.81
N SER A 160 -18.94 5.11 -6.27
CA SER A 160 -17.65 5.61 -5.83
C SER A 160 -17.83 6.44 -4.55
N PRO A 161 -16.95 6.27 -3.55
CA PRO A 161 -17.10 6.91 -2.24
C PRO A 161 -17.02 8.45 -2.21
N ASN A 162 -16.97 9.14 -3.35
CA ASN A 162 -16.97 10.61 -3.43
C ASN A 162 -18.36 11.27 -3.68
N THR A 163 -19.44 10.51 -3.81
CA THR A 163 -20.80 11.08 -3.90
C THR A 163 -21.55 10.92 -2.58
N ASN A 164 -21.55 11.98 -1.76
CA ASN A 164 -22.45 12.13 -0.61
C ASN A 164 -23.90 12.13 -1.09
N ASN A 165 -24.59 11.00 -1.00
CA ASN A 165 -26.04 10.97 -0.99
C ASN A 165 -26.52 10.20 0.25
N ASN A 166 -27.06 10.98 1.18
CA ASN A 166 -27.97 10.51 2.21
C ASN A 166 -29.22 9.99 1.53
N GLU A 167 -29.47 8.69 1.60
CA GLU A 167 -30.82 8.14 1.75
C GLU A 167 -30.71 6.68 2.19
N SER A 168 -30.86 6.50 3.51
CA SER A 168 -31.08 5.24 4.19
C SER A 168 -32.44 4.67 3.81
N ALA A 169 -32.49 3.41 3.40
CA ALA A 169 -33.68 2.59 3.52
C ALA A 169 -33.31 1.35 4.33
N GLU A 170 -33.92 1.26 5.51
CA GLU A 170 -33.91 0.13 6.43
C GLU A 170 -34.38 -1.15 5.72
N LEU A 171 -33.72 -2.26 6.05
CA LEU A 171 -34.35 -3.58 6.04
C LEU A 171 -33.65 -4.44 7.10
N SER A 172 -34.17 -4.35 8.31
CA SER A 172 -34.07 -5.41 9.30
C SER A 172 -34.78 -6.65 8.74
N ILE A 173 -34.10 -7.80 8.74
CA ILE A 173 -34.58 -9.16 9.05
C ILE A 173 -33.39 -10.10 8.78
N PHE A 174 -32.74 -10.59 9.84
CA PHE A 174 -32.46 -12.01 10.11
C PHE A 174 -31.62 -12.12 11.38
N ASP A 175 -32.30 -12.48 12.45
CA ASP A 175 -31.71 -13.02 13.67
C ASP A 175 -31.48 -14.51 13.41
N GLY A 176 -30.23 -14.99 13.49
CA GLY A 176 -29.92 -16.39 13.21
C GLY A 176 -28.44 -16.70 12.99
N LYS A 177 -27.72 -16.97 14.09
CA LYS A 177 -26.49 -17.79 14.21
C LYS A 177 -25.49 -17.73 13.03
N LYS A 178 -24.42 -16.94 13.21
CA LYS A 178 -23.18 -16.98 12.41
C LYS A 178 -22.49 -18.36 12.49
N SER A 179 -22.28 -19.04 11.36
CA SER A 179 -21.31 -20.14 11.10
C SER A 179 -21.31 -20.50 9.59
N PRO A 180 -20.24 -21.10 9.01
CA PRO A 180 -19.02 -20.47 8.47
C PRO A 180 -18.98 -20.36 6.92
N HIS A 181 -17.97 -19.66 6.41
CA HIS A 181 -17.78 -19.17 5.04
C HIS A 181 -17.18 -20.19 4.05
N VAL A 182 -17.81 -21.35 3.86
CA VAL A 182 -17.58 -22.25 2.71
C VAL A 182 -18.92 -22.77 2.22
N ILE A 183 -19.28 -22.49 0.96
CA ILE A 183 -20.57 -22.90 0.40
C ILE A 183 -20.40 -24.21 -0.37
N PHE A 184 -21.22 -25.21 -0.02
CA PHE A 184 -21.25 -26.53 -0.64
C PHE A 184 -22.23 -26.57 -1.82
N SER A 185 -21.86 -27.28 -2.89
CA SER A 185 -22.79 -27.79 -3.89
C SER A 185 -22.38 -29.23 -4.22
N THR A 186 -23.24 -30.19 -3.90
CA THR A 186 -23.06 -31.60 -4.28
C THR A 186 -23.46 -31.80 -5.75
N ALA A 187 -22.82 -32.75 -6.43
CA ALA A 187 -22.90 -33.02 -7.87
C ALA A 187 -24.32 -33.28 -8.44
N ASN A 188 -25.35 -33.40 -7.59
CA ASN A 188 -26.74 -33.64 -8.00
C ASN A 188 -27.63 -32.38 -7.96
N ASN A 189 -27.07 -31.19 -7.73
CA ASN A 189 -27.84 -29.94 -7.79
C ASN A 189 -27.16 -28.92 -8.72
N PRO A 190 -27.80 -28.49 -9.82
CA PRO A 190 -27.21 -27.51 -10.72
C PRO A 190 -27.17 -26.15 -10.03
N LEU A 191 -25.96 -25.61 -9.85
CA LEU A 191 -25.70 -24.20 -9.53
C LEU A 191 -26.49 -23.67 -8.33
N THR A 192 -25.95 -23.83 -7.12
CA THR A 192 -26.24 -22.86 -6.06
C THR A 192 -25.68 -21.51 -6.51
N ILE A 193 -26.51 -20.70 -7.17
CA ILE A 193 -26.21 -19.29 -7.45
C ILE A 193 -26.17 -18.61 -6.08
N VAL A 194 -24.97 -18.47 -5.52
CA VAL A 194 -24.75 -17.63 -4.35
C VAL A 194 -25.10 -16.20 -4.78
N ASP A 195 -26.21 -15.68 -4.28
CA ASP A 195 -26.65 -14.31 -4.58
C ASP A 195 -25.56 -13.34 -4.08
N ARG A 196 -24.76 -12.81 -5.00
CA ARG A 196 -23.68 -11.85 -4.71
C ARG A 196 -24.17 -10.59 -3.99
N LYS A 197 -25.49 -10.33 -3.93
CA LYS A 197 -26.06 -9.19 -3.19
C LYS A 197 -25.76 -9.20 -1.70
N SER A 198 -25.58 -10.35 -1.07
CA SER A 198 -25.31 -10.43 0.39
C SER A 198 -23.83 -10.25 0.75
N PHE A 199 -22.92 -10.17 -0.23
CA PHE A 199 -21.47 -10.05 -0.01
C PHE A 199 -20.87 -8.78 -0.63
N GLY A 200 -21.67 -7.70 -0.72
CA GLY A 200 -21.40 -6.48 -1.49
C GLY A 200 -20.22 -5.61 -1.07
N GLU A 201 -19.24 -6.11 -0.33
CA GLU A 201 -18.12 -5.31 0.18
C GLU A 201 -16.78 -5.74 -0.42
N SER A 202 -15.93 -4.75 -0.71
CA SER A 202 -14.59 -4.85 -1.32
C SER A 202 -13.56 -5.69 -0.55
N GLY A 203 -13.96 -6.33 0.57
CA GLY A 203 -13.11 -7.01 1.53
C GLY A 203 -12.94 -8.53 1.35
N TYR A 204 -13.65 -9.18 0.40
CA TYR A 204 -13.59 -10.63 0.24
C TYR A 204 -12.91 -11.09 -1.06
N LEU A 205 -12.26 -12.25 -1.00
CA LEU A 205 -11.70 -12.96 -2.16
C LEU A 205 -12.41 -14.29 -2.33
N PHE A 206 -12.89 -14.55 -3.56
CA PHE A 206 -13.65 -15.77 -3.89
C PHE A 206 -12.76 -16.73 -4.65
N ARG A 207 -12.64 -17.97 -4.17
CA ARG A 207 -11.80 -19.00 -4.80
C ARG A 207 -12.59 -20.29 -4.99
N PRO A 208 -12.87 -20.72 -6.24
CA PRO A 208 -13.56 -21.98 -6.53
C PRO A 208 -12.57 -23.15 -6.62
N GLY A 209 -12.96 -24.32 -6.15
CA GLY A 209 -12.10 -25.50 -6.06
C GLY A 209 -12.90 -26.79 -6.09
N ILE A 210 -12.31 -27.85 -6.61
CA ILE A 210 -12.97 -29.14 -6.83
C ILE A 210 -12.11 -30.25 -6.30
N VAL A 211 -12.67 -31.12 -5.46
CA VAL A 211 -11.96 -32.31 -4.97
C VAL A 211 -12.91 -33.50 -4.97
N GLY A 212 -12.54 -34.54 -5.72
CA GLY A 212 -13.45 -35.64 -6.03
C GLY A 212 -14.65 -35.14 -6.84
N ASP A 213 -15.85 -35.40 -6.34
CA ASP A 213 -17.14 -34.98 -6.90
C ASP A 213 -17.73 -33.72 -6.23
N ARG A 214 -16.97 -33.07 -5.33
CA ARG A 214 -17.45 -31.93 -4.54
C ARG A 214 -16.88 -30.61 -5.04
N ASN A 215 -17.75 -29.60 -5.14
CA ASN A 215 -17.39 -28.22 -5.46
C ASN A 215 -17.37 -27.37 -4.20
N TYR A 216 -16.32 -26.58 -4.05
CA TYR A 216 -16.09 -25.68 -2.92
C TYR A 216 -15.91 -24.26 -3.41
N LEU A 217 -16.46 -23.32 -2.65
CA LEU A 217 -16.20 -21.90 -2.80
C LEU A 217 -15.67 -21.37 -1.47
N TRP A 218 -14.40 -20.97 -1.46
CA TRP A 218 -13.81 -20.28 -0.32
C TRP A 218 -14.01 -18.78 -0.45
N ILE A 219 -14.58 -18.18 0.59
CA ILE A 219 -14.80 -16.73 0.71
C ILE A 219 -13.84 -16.21 1.77
N GLN A 220 -12.66 -15.81 1.33
CA GLN A 220 -11.57 -15.39 2.20
C GLN A 220 -11.70 -13.91 2.57
N GLU A 221 -11.57 -13.58 3.85
CA GLU A 221 -11.42 -12.20 4.31
C GLU A 221 -10.02 -11.67 3.96
N LYS A 222 -9.97 -10.52 3.26
CA LYS A 222 -8.69 -9.92 2.86
C LYS A 222 -7.97 -9.32 4.07
N ASP A 223 -8.67 -8.61 4.95
CA ASP A 223 -8.01 -7.85 6.02
C ASP A 223 -7.83 -8.63 7.33
N SER A 224 -7.18 -9.80 7.24
CA SER A 224 -6.85 -10.62 8.41
C SER A 224 -5.34 -10.83 8.56
N LEU A 225 -4.87 -11.03 9.80
CA LEU A 225 -3.45 -11.37 10.05
C LEU A 225 -3.06 -12.72 9.43
N LEU A 226 -4.00 -13.64 9.28
CA LEU A 226 -3.76 -14.90 8.57
C LEU A 226 -3.47 -14.67 7.08
N SER A 227 -4.19 -13.73 6.45
CA SER A 227 -3.89 -13.29 5.09
C SER A 227 -2.52 -12.60 5.02
N ALA A 228 -2.24 -11.67 5.93
CA ALA A 228 -0.98 -10.93 5.97
C ALA A 228 0.25 -11.85 6.19
N PHE A 229 0.10 -12.90 7.00
CA PHE A 229 1.14 -13.91 7.23
C PHE A 229 0.99 -15.16 6.34
N GLY A 230 0.19 -15.10 5.27
CA GLY A 230 -0.14 -16.26 4.44
C GLY A 230 1.08 -16.98 3.84
N LYS A 231 2.17 -16.25 3.59
CA LYS A 231 3.45 -16.77 3.06
C LYS A 231 4.38 -17.37 4.13
N GLN A 232 4.03 -17.25 5.40
CA GLN A 232 4.82 -17.70 6.55
C GLN A 232 4.36 -19.09 7.03
N TYR A 233 5.14 -19.70 7.93
CA TYR A 233 4.77 -20.91 8.65
C TYR A 233 4.38 -20.58 10.09
N PHE A 234 3.32 -21.24 10.54
CA PHE A 234 2.80 -21.19 11.90
C PHE A 234 3.22 -22.48 12.61
N TYR A 235 3.97 -22.34 13.69
CA TYR A 235 4.47 -23.46 14.49
C TYR A 235 3.60 -23.60 15.73
N PHE A 236 3.10 -24.81 15.94
CA PHE A 236 2.29 -25.18 17.08
C PHE A 236 3.16 -25.72 18.21
N LYS A 237 2.68 -25.55 19.44
CA LYS A 237 3.33 -26.12 20.63
C LYS A 237 3.28 -27.65 20.63
N ARG A 238 2.18 -28.20 20.13
CA ARG A 238 1.84 -29.62 20.14
C ARG A 238 1.17 -30.01 18.83
N MET A 239 1.47 -31.20 18.31
CA MET A 239 0.81 -31.71 17.10
C MET A 239 -0.69 -31.88 17.30
N GLN A 240 -1.12 -32.26 18.52
CA GLN A 240 -2.53 -32.44 18.86
C GLN A 240 -3.36 -31.16 18.66
N ASP A 241 -2.77 -29.98 18.83
CA ASP A 241 -3.48 -28.72 18.61
C ASP A 241 -3.79 -28.50 17.12
N LEU A 242 -2.87 -28.93 16.24
CA LEU A 242 -3.06 -28.88 14.79
C LEU A 242 -4.04 -29.98 14.34
N GLU A 243 -3.88 -31.21 14.83
CA GLU A 243 -4.77 -32.34 14.55
C GLU A 243 -6.23 -32.00 14.88
N ARG A 244 -6.49 -31.36 16.02
CA ARG A 244 -7.84 -30.94 16.40
C ARG A 244 -8.48 -29.96 15.42
N ILE A 245 -7.69 -29.04 14.84
CA ILE A 245 -8.19 -28.10 13.81
C ILE A 245 -8.55 -28.87 12.54
N PHE A 246 -7.73 -29.86 12.16
CA PHE A 246 -8.02 -30.74 11.04
C PHE A 246 -9.26 -31.60 11.27
N GLU A 247 -9.43 -32.16 12.46
CA GLU A 247 -10.60 -32.96 12.82
C GLU A 247 -11.88 -32.12 12.77
N GLU A 248 -11.84 -30.89 13.30
CA GLU A 248 -12.96 -29.97 13.21
C GLU A 248 -13.26 -29.63 11.74
N ALA A 249 -12.24 -29.29 10.94
CA ALA A 249 -12.42 -29.02 9.53
C ALA A 249 -12.97 -30.24 8.76
N ALA A 250 -12.49 -31.45 9.07
CA ALA A 250 -12.97 -32.71 8.49
C ALA A 250 -14.45 -32.95 8.80
N SER A 251 -14.84 -32.71 10.06
CA SER A 251 -16.21 -32.80 10.53
C SER A 251 -17.13 -31.82 9.79
N GLN A 252 -16.72 -30.55 9.67
CA GLN A 252 -17.48 -29.52 8.95
C GLN A 252 -17.63 -29.84 7.45
N LEU A 253 -16.65 -30.52 6.86
CA LEU A 253 -16.70 -30.98 5.47
C LEU A 253 -17.39 -32.34 5.30
N GLU A 254 -17.86 -32.99 6.36
CA GLU A 254 -18.41 -34.36 6.30
C GLU A 254 -17.48 -35.34 5.57
N LEU A 255 -16.19 -35.28 5.92
CA LEU A 255 -15.15 -36.16 5.39
C LEU A 255 -14.97 -37.36 6.32
N GLY A 256 -14.74 -38.53 5.73
CA GLY A 256 -14.71 -39.80 6.46
C GLY A 256 -13.49 -39.92 7.37
N THR A 257 -12.43 -40.56 6.87
CA THR A 257 -11.24 -40.83 7.70
C THR A 257 -10.34 -39.59 7.79
N MET A 258 -9.52 -39.49 8.84
CA MET A 258 -8.51 -38.42 8.95
C MET A 258 -7.54 -38.38 7.76
N VAL A 259 -7.21 -39.54 7.19
CA VAL A 259 -6.36 -39.66 5.99
C VAL A 259 -7.04 -39.01 4.79
N GLU A 260 -8.34 -39.30 4.61
CA GLU A 260 -9.16 -38.68 3.57
C GLU A 260 -9.27 -37.17 3.79
N ALA A 261 -9.53 -36.73 5.02
CA ALA A 261 -9.64 -35.31 5.35
C ALA A 261 -8.36 -34.55 5.06
N VAL A 262 -7.21 -35.06 5.49
CA VAL A 262 -5.89 -34.46 5.21
C VAL A 262 -5.64 -34.40 3.70
N HIS A 263 -5.93 -35.47 2.96
CA HIS A 263 -5.79 -35.47 1.50
C HIS A 263 -6.70 -34.42 0.85
N HIS A 264 -7.95 -34.35 1.27
CA HIS A 264 -8.96 -33.46 0.70
C HIS A 264 -8.60 -31.99 0.95
N ILE A 265 -8.29 -31.64 2.18
CA ILE A 265 -7.89 -30.29 2.59
C ILE A 265 -6.57 -29.90 1.89
N TYR A 266 -5.64 -30.84 1.72
CA TYR A 266 -4.42 -30.60 0.95
C TYR A 266 -4.72 -30.23 -0.51
N GLN A 267 -5.63 -30.95 -1.18
CA GLN A 267 -6.05 -30.64 -2.55
C GLN A 267 -6.75 -29.29 -2.65
N LEU A 268 -7.60 -28.94 -1.68
CA LEU A 268 -8.21 -27.61 -1.60
C LEU A 268 -7.15 -26.54 -1.41
N SER A 269 -6.23 -26.74 -0.48
CA SER A 269 -5.15 -25.79 -0.22
C SER A 269 -4.30 -25.54 -1.48
N LYS A 270 -3.96 -26.59 -2.24
CA LYS A 270 -3.25 -26.44 -3.52
C LYS A 270 -3.98 -25.57 -4.53
N GLN A 271 -5.29 -25.77 -4.68
CA GLN A 271 -6.10 -24.99 -5.62
C GLN A 271 -6.32 -23.56 -5.15
N PHE A 272 -6.47 -23.38 -3.84
CA PHE A 272 -6.87 -22.12 -3.26
C PHE A 272 -5.72 -21.20 -2.92
N THR A 273 -4.54 -21.69 -2.57
CA THR A 273 -3.55 -20.87 -1.88
C THR A 273 -2.23 -20.72 -2.61
N GLU A 274 -2.15 -21.20 -3.87
CA GLU A 274 -0.94 -21.16 -4.71
C GLU A 274 0.30 -21.71 -3.99
N ILE A 275 0.12 -22.68 -3.08
CA ILE A 275 1.22 -23.25 -2.30
C ILE A 275 2.09 -24.12 -3.20
N GLU A 276 3.32 -23.65 -3.46
CA GLU A 276 4.43 -24.46 -3.98
C GLU A 276 5.17 -25.25 -2.87
N ARG A 277 4.83 -25.04 -1.59
CA ARG A 277 5.59 -25.54 -0.42
C ARG A 277 4.91 -26.71 0.32
N GLU A 278 5.63 -27.33 1.25
CA GLU A 278 5.06 -28.35 2.13
C GLU A 278 3.92 -27.80 2.99
N PHE A 279 2.79 -28.51 2.96
CA PHE A 279 1.54 -28.21 3.68
C PHE A 279 1.67 -28.41 5.19
N ILE A 280 2.29 -29.52 5.61
CA ILE A 280 2.69 -29.84 6.99
C ILE A 280 4.10 -30.43 6.93
N ALA A 281 5.01 -30.00 7.81
CA ALA A 281 6.32 -30.65 7.91
C ALA A 281 6.25 -31.87 8.84
N LYS A 282 6.94 -32.94 8.48
CA LYS A 282 6.88 -34.23 9.18
C LYS A 282 7.50 -34.20 10.58
N ASP A 283 8.50 -33.34 10.80
CA ASP A 283 9.33 -33.38 12.00
C ASP A 283 8.97 -32.31 13.04
N ASN A 284 8.15 -31.33 12.65
CA ASN A 284 7.72 -30.24 13.52
C ASN A 284 6.26 -29.90 13.23
N PRO A 285 5.41 -29.70 14.26
CA PRO A 285 4.00 -29.34 14.07
C PRO A 285 3.89 -27.91 13.52
N ARG A 286 4.05 -27.76 12.21
CA ARG A 286 3.94 -26.48 11.51
C ARG A 286 3.10 -26.61 10.24
N ILE A 287 2.44 -25.52 9.88
CA ILE A 287 1.56 -25.41 8.72
C ILE A 287 1.75 -24.04 8.06
N SER A 288 1.57 -23.95 6.73
CA SER A 288 1.63 -22.65 6.05
C SER A 288 0.47 -21.76 6.49
N GLY A 289 0.68 -20.44 6.53
CA GLY A 289 -0.32 -19.47 6.96
C GLY A 289 -1.57 -19.51 6.09
N SER A 290 -1.41 -19.65 4.79
CA SER A 290 -2.52 -19.77 3.87
C SER A 290 -3.33 -21.06 4.06
N SER A 291 -2.69 -22.19 4.36
CA SER A 291 -3.39 -23.44 4.71
C SER A 291 -4.10 -23.35 6.05
N LEU A 292 -3.45 -22.72 7.03
CA LEU A 292 -4.06 -22.48 8.33
C LEU A 292 -5.30 -21.58 8.21
N HIS A 293 -5.24 -20.56 7.34
CA HIS A 293 -6.39 -19.70 7.08
C HIS A 293 -7.57 -20.49 6.53
N LEU A 294 -7.34 -21.28 5.49
CA LEU A 294 -8.37 -22.15 4.93
C LEU A 294 -8.95 -23.10 6.00
N LEU A 295 -8.11 -23.73 6.81
CA LEU A 295 -8.54 -24.62 7.89
C LEU A 295 -9.38 -23.92 8.94
N CYS A 296 -8.94 -22.73 9.40
CA CYS A 296 -9.68 -21.91 10.35
C CYS A 296 -11.06 -21.54 9.80
N ASP A 297 -11.13 -21.15 8.52
CA ASP A 297 -12.39 -20.76 7.87
C ASP A 297 -13.35 -21.95 7.73
N ILE A 298 -12.84 -23.13 7.33
CA ILE A 298 -13.64 -24.37 7.26
C ILE A 298 -14.14 -24.76 8.65
N ALA A 299 -13.24 -24.78 9.64
CA ALA A 299 -13.56 -25.19 11.00
C ALA A 299 -14.41 -24.16 11.78
N GLY A 300 -14.57 -22.94 11.24
CA GLY A 300 -15.21 -21.82 11.95
C GLY A 300 -14.44 -21.39 13.20
N ILE A 301 -13.13 -21.62 13.25
CA ILE A 301 -12.27 -21.29 14.39
C ILE A 301 -11.57 -19.96 14.14
N PRO A 302 -11.91 -18.88 14.88
CA PRO A 302 -11.19 -17.63 14.75
C PRO A 302 -9.77 -17.77 15.28
N ILE A 303 -8.81 -17.13 14.60
CA ILE A 303 -7.38 -17.26 14.88
C ILE A 303 -6.99 -16.91 16.32
N ILE A 304 -7.71 -16.00 16.96
CA ILE A 304 -7.50 -15.61 18.36
C ILE A 304 -7.64 -16.81 19.32
N GLN A 305 -8.44 -17.83 18.98
CA GLN A 305 -8.55 -19.06 19.80
C GLN A 305 -7.31 -19.96 19.73
N LEU A 306 -6.40 -19.69 18.78
CA LEU A 306 -5.13 -20.39 18.64
C LEU A 306 -3.97 -19.65 19.33
N GLU A 307 -4.22 -18.48 19.93
CA GLU A 307 -3.23 -17.82 20.79
C GLU A 307 -2.75 -18.76 21.91
N GLY A 308 -1.45 -18.76 22.17
CA GLY A 308 -0.81 -19.66 23.13
C GLY A 308 -0.64 -21.12 22.65
N ARG A 309 -1.36 -21.55 21.60
CA ARG A 309 -1.13 -22.82 20.89
C ARG A 309 -0.07 -22.65 19.80
N ILE A 310 -0.10 -21.53 19.10
CA ILE A 310 0.94 -21.15 18.15
C ILE A 310 2.10 -20.52 18.94
N VAL A 311 3.29 -21.11 18.83
CA VAL A 311 4.49 -20.64 19.53
C VAL A 311 5.36 -19.73 18.68
N LYS A 312 5.21 -19.78 17.35
CA LYS A 312 6.07 -19.04 16.43
C LYS A 312 5.46 -18.83 15.05
N ILE A 313 5.73 -17.68 14.44
CA ILE A 313 5.51 -17.40 13.01
C ILE A 313 6.85 -17.04 12.38
N CYS A 314 7.28 -17.76 11.35
CA CYS A 314 8.53 -17.45 10.64
C CYS A 314 8.53 -17.98 9.19
N GLY A 315 9.59 -17.65 8.45
CA GLY A 315 9.78 -18.13 7.07
C GLY A 315 10.03 -19.63 6.97
N ALA A 316 10.16 -20.13 5.74
CA ALA A 316 10.33 -21.56 5.44
C ALA A 316 11.55 -22.21 6.13
N ASN A 317 12.63 -21.44 6.28
CA ASN A 317 13.87 -21.87 6.94
C ASN A 317 13.73 -22.02 8.47
N GLY A 318 12.59 -21.60 9.05
CA GLY A 318 12.34 -21.73 10.48
C GLY A 318 13.15 -20.77 11.37
N GLN A 319 14.00 -19.91 10.81
CA GLN A 319 14.86 -19.00 11.58
C GLN A 319 14.15 -17.66 11.86
N GLY A 320 14.52 -17.02 12.98
CA GLY A 320 13.96 -15.71 13.37
C GLY A 320 12.44 -15.73 13.59
N GLY A 321 11.78 -14.60 13.32
CA GLY A 321 10.31 -14.49 13.32
C GLY A 321 9.68 -13.99 14.63
N ILE A 322 8.36 -14.11 14.70
CA ILE A 322 7.50 -13.68 15.80
C ILE A 322 7.39 -14.85 16.79
N LYS A 323 7.75 -14.65 18.07
CA LYS A 323 7.65 -15.70 19.11
C LYS A 323 6.45 -15.40 20.00
N ASN A 324 5.58 -16.37 20.24
CA ASN A 324 4.30 -16.19 20.93
C ASN A 324 3.43 -15.12 20.23
N PRO A 325 3.07 -15.34 18.95
CA PRO A 325 2.27 -14.40 18.19
C PRO A 325 0.95 -14.07 18.88
N ARG A 326 0.49 -12.84 18.67
CA ARG A 326 -0.83 -12.36 19.07
C ARG A 326 -1.64 -12.00 17.83
N PHE A 327 -2.95 -12.12 17.94
CA PHE A 327 -3.90 -11.97 16.83
C PHE A 327 -4.99 -10.96 17.19
N PRO A 328 -4.65 -9.66 17.27
CA PRO A 328 -5.66 -8.61 17.37
C PRO A 328 -6.63 -8.71 16.18
N VAL A 329 -7.89 -8.32 16.41
CA VAL A 329 -8.98 -8.41 15.42
C VAL A 329 -9.75 -7.11 15.31
N ALA A 330 -10.49 -6.93 14.21
CA ALA A 330 -11.37 -5.79 13.97
C ALA A 330 -10.68 -4.42 14.19
N ASP A 331 -11.33 -3.51 14.92
CA ASP A 331 -10.85 -2.14 15.18
C ASP A 331 -9.45 -2.10 15.81
N GLU A 332 -9.11 -3.07 16.66
CA GLU A 332 -7.78 -3.14 17.27
C GLU A 332 -6.70 -3.41 16.22
N LEU A 333 -6.95 -4.38 15.32
CA LEU A 333 -6.04 -4.68 14.23
C LEU A 333 -5.90 -3.49 13.27
N GLU A 334 -7.00 -2.82 12.94
CA GLU A 334 -6.99 -1.65 12.05
C GLU A 334 -6.10 -0.54 12.63
N VAL A 335 -6.25 -0.23 13.91
CA VAL A 335 -5.43 0.80 14.59
C VAL A 335 -3.95 0.40 14.65
N LEU A 336 -3.66 -0.86 14.98
CA LEU A 336 -2.29 -1.37 15.03
C LEU A 336 -1.63 -1.38 13.65
N LYS A 337 -2.36 -1.79 12.61
CA LYS A 337 -1.95 -1.77 11.21
C LYS A 337 -1.63 -0.34 10.77
N ALA A 338 -2.53 0.62 11.00
CA ALA A 338 -2.33 2.01 10.65
C ALA A 338 -1.10 2.63 11.35
N ARG A 339 -0.91 2.32 12.64
CA ARG A 339 0.29 2.74 13.39
C ARG A 339 1.56 2.11 12.84
N MET A 340 1.55 0.81 12.55
CA MET A 340 2.70 0.10 11.98
C MET A 340 3.08 0.63 10.60
N ILE A 341 2.09 0.93 9.75
CA ILE A 341 2.32 1.60 8.46
C ILE A 341 2.95 2.98 8.70
N GLY A 342 2.44 3.77 9.65
CA GLY A 342 3.00 5.08 10.00
C GLY A 342 4.47 5.04 10.42
N ILE A 343 4.86 4.02 11.20
CA ILE A 343 6.26 3.74 11.55
C ILE A 343 7.05 3.35 10.29
N ALA A 344 6.55 2.39 9.51
CA ALA A 344 7.25 1.84 8.36
C ALA A 344 7.54 2.88 7.28
N VAL A 345 6.58 3.77 6.97
CA VAL A 345 6.74 4.80 5.93
C VAL A 345 7.54 6.02 6.39
N SER A 346 7.89 6.09 7.68
CA SER A 346 8.68 7.18 8.26
C SER A 346 10.10 6.70 8.61
N ASP A 347 10.20 5.65 9.41
CA ASP A 347 11.41 5.37 10.22
C ASP A 347 12.15 4.12 9.76
N CYS A 348 11.46 3.27 9.00
CA CYS A 348 12.02 2.01 8.58
C CYS A 348 12.74 2.10 7.23
N HIS A 349 13.85 1.36 7.14
CA HIS A 349 14.43 0.90 5.91
C HIS A 349 13.79 -0.45 5.55
N LEU A 350 13.34 -0.56 4.30
CA LEU A 350 12.62 -1.70 3.73
C LEU A 350 13.46 -2.33 2.59
N PRO A 351 14.65 -2.89 2.89
CA PRO A 351 15.53 -3.46 1.88
C PRO A 351 14.91 -4.69 1.21
N LYS A 352 15.34 -4.97 -0.03
CA LYS A 352 14.92 -6.16 -0.79
C LYS A 352 15.41 -7.47 -0.17
N SER A 353 16.46 -7.41 0.65
CA SER A 353 17.06 -8.54 1.35
C SER A 353 16.13 -9.21 2.38
N GLY A 354 14.98 -8.58 2.69
CA GLY A 354 13.95 -9.18 3.54
C GLY A 354 14.07 -8.86 5.03
N SER A 355 14.96 -7.94 5.42
CA SER A 355 14.98 -7.36 6.77
C SER A 355 14.08 -6.13 6.83
N LEU A 356 13.49 -5.86 7.99
CA LEU A 356 12.83 -4.60 8.29
C LEU A 356 13.64 -3.91 9.39
N GLU A 357 14.24 -2.77 9.09
CA GLU A 357 15.18 -2.09 9.98
C GLU A 357 14.64 -0.73 10.39
N LEU A 358 14.52 -0.48 11.68
CA LEU A 358 14.19 0.81 12.25
C LEU A 358 15.48 1.51 12.69
N PHE A 359 15.64 2.78 12.30
CA PHE A 359 16.73 3.63 12.79
C PHE A 359 16.18 4.71 13.70
N GLU A 360 16.54 4.68 14.98
CA GLU A 360 16.00 5.59 15.99
C GLU A 360 17.09 6.08 16.95
N GLY A 361 17.11 7.39 17.20
CA GLY A 361 18.07 8.03 18.11
C GLY A 361 17.61 8.03 19.57
N SER A 362 16.31 7.89 19.83
CA SER A 362 15.70 7.87 21.16
C SER A 362 15.37 6.45 21.63
N LEU A 363 15.99 6.03 22.73
CA LEU A 363 15.67 4.73 23.37
C LEU A 363 14.21 4.66 23.84
N ASP A 364 13.65 5.75 24.37
CA ASP A 364 12.24 5.80 24.79
C ASP A 364 11.28 5.55 23.62
N ARG A 365 11.64 6.09 22.44
CA ARG A 365 10.88 5.87 21.21
C ARG A 365 10.97 4.42 20.75
N ILE A 366 12.16 3.81 20.81
CA ILE A 366 12.34 2.38 20.54
C ILE A 366 11.46 1.54 21.46
N ASP A 367 11.43 1.84 22.75
CA ASP A 367 10.61 1.09 23.71
C ASP A 367 9.11 1.27 23.46
N ARG A 368 8.66 2.45 23.01
CA ARG A 368 7.27 2.64 22.55
C ARG A 368 6.95 1.80 21.31
N VAL A 369 7.87 1.73 20.34
CA VAL A 369 7.70 0.88 19.14
C VAL A 369 7.70 -0.60 19.49
N LYS A 370 8.58 -1.06 20.41
CA LYS A 370 8.57 -2.44 20.93
C LYS A 370 7.24 -2.79 21.57
N LYS A 371 6.71 -1.93 22.45
CA LYS A 371 5.38 -2.13 23.08
C LYS A 371 4.25 -2.22 22.05
N LEU A 372 4.35 -1.49 20.95
CA LEU A 372 3.40 -1.62 19.85
C LEU A 372 3.52 -2.99 19.18
N LEU A 373 4.74 -3.39 18.86
CA LEU A 373 5.05 -4.66 18.20
C LEU A 373 4.74 -5.89 19.09
N ASP A 374 4.76 -5.73 20.41
CA ASP A 374 4.31 -6.75 21.38
C ASP A 374 2.82 -7.13 21.18
N ASN A 375 1.98 -6.22 20.62
CA ASN A 375 0.58 -6.53 20.30
C ASN A 375 0.43 -7.49 19.11
N PHE A 376 1.49 -7.68 18.32
CA PHE A 376 1.58 -8.74 17.31
C PHE A 376 2.33 -9.97 17.84
N GLY A 377 2.79 -9.95 19.09
CA GLY A 377 3.64 -10.98 19.70
C GLY A 377 5.09 -10.93 19.20
N VAL A 378 5.56 -9.80 18.66
CA VAL A 378 6.95 -9.68 18.21
C VAL A 378 7.82 -9.43 19.45
N THR A 379 8.49 -10.47 19.95
CA THR A 379 9.43 -10.33 21.07
C THR A 379 10.83 -9.96 20.61
N PHE A 380 11.46 -9.00 21.28
CA PHE A 380 12.83 -8.57 20.97
C PHE A 380 13.81 -9.05 22.04
N SER A 381 15.00 -9.49 21.62
CA SER A 381 16.13 -9.58 22.55
C SER A 381 16.68 -8.19 22.82
N THR A 382 17.04 -7.87 24.07
CA THR A 382 17.74 -6.62 24.42
C THR A 382 19.06 -6.45 23.64
N ASP A 383 19.67 -7.55 23.22
CA ASP A 383 20.93 -7.57 22.47
C ASP A 383 20.77 -7.24 20.97
N SER A 384 19.54 -7.00 20.51
CA SER A 384 19.23 -6.70 19.10
C SER A 384 19.47 -5.24 18.70
N LEU A 385 19.86 -4.37 19.64
CA LEU A 385 20.13 -2.96 19.39
C LEU A 385 21.60 -2.73 19.03
N VAL A 386 21.84 -2.36 17.77
CA VAL A 386 23.18 -2.04 17.29
C VAL A 386 23.32 -0.53 17.17
N LYS A 387 24.20 0.09 17.96
CA LYS A 387 24.47 1.53 17.84
C LYS A 387 25.29 1.81 16.57
N ARG A 388 24.75 2.60 15.64
CA ARG A 388 25.39 2.99 14.37
C ARG A 388 25.34 4.52 14.22
N LYS A 389 26.51 5.17 14.11
CA LYS A 389 26.66 6.62 13.80
C LYS A 389 25.77 7.57 14.63
N GLY A 390 25.50 7.25 15.89
CA GLY A 390 24.70 8.07 16.81
C GLY A 390 23.24 7.64 16.96
N ASP A 391 22.77 6.71 16.14
CA ASP A 391 21.44 6.10 16.24
C ASP A 391 21.54 4.63 16.67
N TYR A 392 20.40 4.04 17.02
CA TYR A 392 20.25 2.62 17.22
C TYR A 392 19.52 2.03 16.01
N ALA A 393 20.13 1.00 15.41
CA ALA A 393 19.49 0.14 14.45
C ALA A 393 18.76 -0.98 15.19
N PHE A 394 17.52 -1.23 14.80
CA PHE A 394 16.62 -2.19 15.41
C PHE A 394 15.94 -3.05 14.34
N TYR A 395 16.18 -4.36 14.38
CA TYR A 395 15.62 -5.31 13.42
C TYR A 395 14.23 -5.77 13.86
N ILE A 396 13.25 -5.58 12.99
CA ILE A 396 11.89 -6.09 13.14
C ILE A 396 11.78 -7.43 12.40
N ALA A 397 11.05 -8.38 12.99
CA ALA A 397 10.91 -9.73 12.45
C ALA A 397 10.35 -9.74 11.01
N SER A 398 10.94 -10.55 10.13
CA SER A 398 10.58 -10.62 8.70
C SER A 398 9.11 -10.91 8.39
N PRO A 399 8.32 -11.65 9.22
CA PRO A 399 6.88 -11.74 8.99
C PRO A 399 6.17 -10.38 8.95
N MET A 400 6.65 -9.38 9.69
CA MET A 400 6.08 -8.03 9.67
C MET A 400 6.37 -7.31 8.36
N LEU A 401 7.53 -7.57 7.73
CA LEU A 401 7.80 -7.06 6.39
C LEU A 401 6.80 -7.62 5.39
N GLY A 402 6.58 -8.94 5.42
CA GLY A 402 5.58 -9.60 4.57
C GLY A 402 4.16 -9.07 4.80
N ALA A 403 3.82 -8.73 6.05
CA ALA A 403 2.54 -8.11 6.37
C ALA A 403 2.43 -6.69 5.81
N LEU A 404 3.48 -5.86 5.89
CA LEU A 404 3.51 -4.52 5.29
C LEU A 404 3.36 -4.58 3.77
N GLU A 405 4.06 -5.49 3.10
CA GLU A 405 3.90 -5.72 1.66
C GLU A 405 2.47 -6.15 1.31
N TYR A 406 1.89 -7.05 2.10
CA TYR A 406 0.50 -7.47 1.95
C TYR A 406 -0.48 -6.30 2.11
N TRP A 407 -0.21 -5.41 3.07
CA TRP A 407 -0.98 -4.18 3.27
C TRP A 407 -0.66 -3.09 2.25
N GLY A 408 0.14 -3.36 1.21
CA GLY A 408 0.37 -2.42 0.11
C GLY A 408 1.52 -1.44 0.33
N ILE A 409 2.42 -1.71 1.27
CA ILE A 409 3.65 -0.92 1.46
C ILE A 409 4.80 -1.62 0.72
N PRO A 410 5.28 -1.08 -0.42
CA PRO A 410 6.33 -1.72 -1.20
C PRO A 410 7.70 -1.61 -0.52
N THR A 411 8.55 -2.61 -0.77
CA THR A 411 9.99 -2.58 -0.45
C THR A 411 10.78 -1.76 -1.46
N GLY A 412 11.93 -1.23 -1.05
CA GLY A 412 12.83 -0.44 -1.90
C GLY A 412 12.92 1.05 -1.56
N ASP A 413 13.52 1.82 -2.46
CA ASP A 413 13.77 3.25 -2.25
C ASP A 413 12.47 4.06 -2.43
N ARG A 414 11.91 4.48 -1.29
CA ARG A 414 10.66 5.26 -1.21
C ARG A 414 10.72 6.56 -2.02
N THR A 415 11.89 7.19 -2.12
CA THR A 415 12.07 8.46 -2.85
C THR A 415 11.96 8.27 -4.36
N ILE A 416 12.35 7.09 -4.87
CA ILE A 416 12.21 6.72 -6.29
C ILE A 416 10.79 6.24 -6.56
N LEU A 417 10.27 5.35 -5.71
CA LEU A 417 8.97 4.72 -5.90
C LEU A 417 7.81 5.72 -5.81
N ASN A 418 7.94 6.76 -4.98
CA ASN A 418 6.95 7.80 -4.77
C ASN A 418 5.52 7.23 -4.59
N TYR A 419 5.39 6.14 -3.82
CA TYR A 419 4.11 5.49 -3.57
C TYR A 419 3.29 6.29 -2.53
N GLY A 420 1.97 6.13 -2.60
CA GLY A 420 1.02 6.70 -1.63
C GLY A 420 0.69 5.69 -0.54
N LEU A 421 -0.30 6.01 0.30
CA LEU A 421 -0.84 5.01 1.23
C LEU A 421 -1.73 4.00 0.49
N PRO A 422 -1.97 2.81 1.07
CA PRO A 422 -2.90 1.82 0.53
C PRO A 422 -4.31 2.41 0.44
N ASP A 423 -5.03 2.24 -0.68
CA ASP A 423 -6.30 2.96 -0.96
C ASP A 423 -7.35 2.89 0.17
N GLU A 424 -7.35 1.81 0.94
CA GLU A 424 -8.16 1.60 2.14
C GLU A 424 -7.97 2.68 3.23
N PHE A 425 -6.87 3.44 3.23
CA PHE A 425 -6.59 4.47 4.24
C PHE A 425 -7.70 5.52 4.36
N GLN A 426 -8.40 5.77 3.25
CA GLN A 426 -9.51 6.72 3.21
C GLN A 426 -10.66 6.27 4.12
N HIS A 427 -10.81 4.96 4.30
CA HIS A 427 -11.88 4.29 5.02
C HIS A 427 -11.51 3.99 6.47
N TRP A 428 -10.25 4.24 6.84
CA TRP A 428 -9.80 4.03 8.21
C TRP A 428 -10.67 4.75 9.24
N SER A 429 -10.91 4.08 10.36
CA SER A 429 -11.55 4.70 11.52
C SER A 429 -10.79 5.95 11.99
N THR A 430 -11.48 6.82 12.72
CA THR A 430 -10.86 8.00 13.35
C THR A 430 -9.67 7.60 14.23
N PHE A 431 -9.76 6.47 14.94
CA PHE A 431 -8.67 5.98 15.78
C PHE A 431 -7.46 5.54 14.97
N ALA A 432 -7.68 4.81 13.86
CA ALA A 432 -6.60 4.37 12.97
C ALA A 432 -5.92 5.57 12.28
N LYS A 433 -6.69 6.54 11.79
CA LYS A 433 -6.17 7.81 11.23
C LYS A 433 -5.34 8.60 12.24
N CYS A 434 -5.83 8.73 13.47
CA CYS A 434 -5.06 9.34 14.55
C CYS A 434 -3.78 8.56 14.83
N GLY A 435 -3.87 7.24 14.99
CA GLY A 435 -2.74 6.35 15.26
C GLY A 435 -1.63 6.46 14.20
N TYR A 436 -1.98 6.40 12.92
CA TYR A 436 -1.05 6.62 11.81
C TYR A 436 -0.32 7.96 11.95
N MET A 437 -1.07 9.06 12.14
CA MET A 437 -0.48 10.41 12.21
C MET A 437 0.42 10.60 13.44
N GLN A 438 0.07 10.00 14.57
CA GLN A 438 0.88 10.06 15.80
C GLN A 438 2.26 9.40 15.62
N GLU A 439 2.29 8.25 14.94
CA GLU A 439 3.54 7.54 14.64
C GLU A 439 4.35 8.25 13.56
N MET A 440 3.71 8.70 12.48
CA MET A 440 4.39 9.45 11.41
C MET A 440 5.01 10.74 11.93
N LEU A 441 4.26 11.54 12.70
CA LEU A 441 4.77 12.80 13.25
C LEU A 441 5.86 12.60 14.31
N ALA A 442 5.91 11.41 14.94
CA ALA A 442 6.93 11.08 15.93
C ALA A 442 8.34 11.24 15.35
N GLN A 443 8.54 10.94 14.07
CA GLN A 443 9.81 11.14 13.39
C GLN A 443 9.80 12.34 12.45
N GLU A 444 8.88 12.34 11.47
CA GLU A 444 8.90 13.26 10.33
C GLU A 444 8.33 14.63 10.69
N GLY A 445 7.52 14.66 11.74
CA GLY A 445 6.90 15.86 12.27
C GLY A 445 7.92 16.77 12.95
N HIS A 446 7.85 18.06 12.64
CA HIS A 446 8.49 19.12 13.38
C HIS A 446 7.44 19.88 14.19
N VAL A 447 7.70 19.99 15.49
CA VAL A 447 6.92 20.76 16.45
C VAL A 447 7.81 21.85 17.04
N ASP A 448 7.31 23.09 17.12
CA ASP A 448 7.97 24.17 17.83
C ASP A 448 7.14 24.75 19.00
N LYS A 449 7.78 25.60 19.80
CA LYS A 449 7.18 26.29 20.96
C LYS A 449 6.01 27.22 20.62
N ASN A 450 5.77 27.50 19.33
CA ASN A 450 4.66 28.32 18.83
C ASN A 450 3.51 27.45 18.28
N GLY A 451 3.56 26.14 18.54
CA GLY A 451 2.59 25.17 18.05
C GLY A 451 2.62 25.02 16.53
N VAL A 452 3.74 25.31 15.88
CA VAL A 452 3.90 24.99 14.46
C VAL A 452 4.12 23.50 14.34
N ILE A 453 3.19 22.84 13.64
CA ILE A 453 3.29 21.42 13.28
C ILE A 453 3.44 21.34 11.76
N ARG A 454 4.49 20.69 11.30
CA ARG A 454 4.78 20.49 9.86
C ARG A 454 5.56 19.20 9.65
N TRP A 455 5.37 18.54 8.53
CA TRP A 455 6.15 17.36 8.16
C TRP A 455 6.45 17.43 6.66
N PRO A 456 7.64 16.99 6.23
CA PRO A 456 7.98 16.99 4.82
C PRO A 456 8.07 15.59 4.22
N ARG A 457 8.00 15.52 2.89
CA ARG A 457 8.32 14.32 2.10
C ARG A 457 9.15 14.70 0.89
N SER A 458 10.10 13.86 0.51
CA SER A 458 10.92 14.06 -0.68
C SER A 458 10.68 12.94 -1.69
N HIS A 459 10.82 13.26 -2.97
CA HIS A 459 10.89 12.26 -4.03
C HIS A 459 11.87 12.69 -5.12
N ALA A 460 12.38 11.72 -5.89
CA ALA A 460 13.33 11.94 -6.96
C ALA A 460 12.63 12.50 -8.22
N LEU A 461 13.23 13.53 -8.81
CA LEU A 461 12.92 14.01 -10.17
C LEU A 461 13.87 13.40 -11.20
N PHE A 462 15.09 13.08 -10.76
CA PHE A 462 16.12 12.39 -11.52
C PHE A 462 16.95 11.56 -10.54
N ASP A 463 17.21 10.30 -10.85
CA ASP A 463 17.84 9.35 -9.92
C ASP A 463 19.31 9.05 -10.26
N GLY A 464 19.90 9.87 -11.15
CA GLY A 464 21.32 9.80 -11.48
C GLY A 464 21.77 8.40 -11.89
N ASN A 465 22.81 7.91 -11.22
CA ASN A 465 23.44 6.63 -11.53
C ASN A 465 22.56 5.41 -11.20
N LYS A 466 21.56 5.56 -10.33
CA LYS A 466 20.64 4.48 -9.93
C LYS A 466 19.44 4.36 -10.87
N GLY A 467 19.08 5.44 -11.56
CA GLY A 467 17.89 5.50 -12.42
C GLY A 467 17.77 4.35 -13.42
N PRO A 468 18.81 4.05 -14.23
CA PRO A 468 18.76 2.95 -15.20
C PRO A 468 18.57 1.57 -14.56
N ARG A 469 19.21 1.31 -13.41
CA ARG A 469 19.07 0.03 -12.68
C ARG A 469 17.69 -0.14 -12.05
N MET A 470 17.07 0.98 -11.68
CA MET A 470 15.76 1.02 -11.03
C MET A 470 14.62 1.28 -12.02
N GLY A 471 14.88 1.26 -13.33
CA GLY A 471 13.87 1.56 -14.36
C GLY A 471 13.22 2.94 -14.22
N PHE A 472 13.85 3.87 -13.50
CA PHE A 472 13.30 5.19 -13.22
C PHE A 472 13.50 6.11 -14.44
N LYS A 473 12.39 6.59 -15.00
CA LYS A 473 12.41 7.56 -16.10
C LYS A 473 12.56 8.98 -15.54
N SER A 474 13.59 9.69 -16.00
CA SER A 474 13.81 11.10 -15.63
C SER A 474 12.55 11.94 -15.86
N ARG A 475 12.23 12.79 -14.89
CA ARG A 475 11.14 13.77 -14.96
C ARG A 475 11.58 15.14 -15.44
N ILE A 476 12.89 15.39 -15.48
CA ILE A 476 13.50 16.66 -15.88
C ILE A 476 14.35 16.48 -17.14
N SER A 477 14.44 17.54 -17.96
CA SER A 477 15.31 17.56 -19.12
C SER A 477 16.80 17.62 -18.75
N GLN A 478 17.66 17.36 -19.73
CA GLN A 478 19.10 17.51 -19.58
C GLN A 478 19.52 18.97 -19.34
N ASP A 479 18.76 19.94 -19.83
CA ASP A 479 19.07 21.36 -19.62
C ASP A 479 18.76 21.79 -18.19
N VAL A 480 17.65 21.31 -17.62
CA VAL A 480 17.35 21.46 -16.19
C VAL A 480 18.45 20.82 -15.34
N LEU A 481 18.90 19.61 -15.69
CA LEU A 481 19.97 18.94 -14.96
C LEU A 481 21.30 19.71 -15.02
N LYS A 482 21.70 20.21 -16.20
CA LYS A 482 22.89 21.06 -16.35
C LYS A 482 22.80 22.32 -15.52
N PHE A 483 21.64 22.95 -15.47
CA PHE A 483 21.38 24.11 -14.62
C PHE A 483 21.58 23.76 -13.14
N LEU A 484 20.96 22.69 -12.64
CA LEU A 484 21.09 22.30 -11.23
C LEU A 484 22.53 21.90 -10.83
N ARG A 485 23.34 21.40 -11.78
CA ARG A 485 24.75 21.06 -11.54
C ARG A 485 25.67 22.28 -11.42
N HIS A 486 25.46 23.31 -12.23
CA HIS A 486 26.45 24.37 -12.44
C HIS A 486 25.95 25.78 -12.09
N SER A 487 24.68 25.94 -11.75
CA SER A 487 24.09 27.25 -11.47
C SER A 487 24.63 27.86 -10.19
N ARG A 488 24.94 29.16 -10.25
CA ARG A 488 25.28 29.97 -9.07
C ARG A 488 24.08 30.22 -8.14
N GLU A 489 22.88 29.91 -8.59
CA GLU A 489 21.64 30.00 -7.81
C GLU A 489 21.50 28.87 -6.78
N MET A 490 22.33 27.83 -6.89
CA MET A 490 22.36 26.70 -5.98
C MET A 490 23.27 27.00 -4.78
N HIS A 491 22.75 26.79 -3.57
CA HIS A 491 23.52 26.93 -2.34
C HIS A 491 24.12 25.59 -1.94
N LYS A 492 25.44 25.55 -1.76
CA LYS A 492 26.15 24.37 -1.28
C LYS A 492 25.91 24.18 0.22
N HIS A 493 25.46 22.99 0.60
CA HIS A 493 25.39 22.56 1.98
C HIS A 493 26.46 21.50 2.24
N ARG A 494 27.30 21.72 3.25
CA ARG A 494 28.27 20.73 3.72
C ARG A 494 27.65 19.98 4.90
N GLY A 495 27.06 18.82 4.59
CA GLY A 495 26.58 17.84 5.57
C GLY A 495 27.31 16.51 5.42
N ILE A 496 26.73 15.43 5.96
CA ILE A 496 27.20 14.05 5.72
C ILE A 496 27.20 13.74 4.21
N VAL A 497 26.19 14.26 3.51
CA VAL A 497 26.10 14.24 2.04
C VAL A 497 26.35 15.64 1.51
N THR A 498 27.19 15.76 0.47
CA THR A 498 27.39 17.03 -0.23
C THR A 498 26.21 17.26 -1.17
N GLU A 499 25.33 18.19 -0.78
CA GLU A 499 24.18 18.60 -1.59
C GLU A 499 24.30 20.08 -1.99
N GLN A 500 23.79 20.40 -3.17
CA GLN A 500 23.47 21.77 -3.55
C GLN A 500 21.95 21.91 -3.55
N SER A 501 21.42 23.05 -3.11
CA SER A 501 19.96 23.22 -3.11
C SER A 501 19.51 24.62 -3.52
N ILE A 502 18.31 24.69 -4.09
CA ILE A 502 17.62 25.93 -4.39
C ILE A 502 16.25 25.92 -3.71
N ALA A 503 15.92 27.01 -3.02
CA ALA A 503 14.59 27.19 -2.45
C ALA A 503 13.57 27.44 -3.57
N VAL A 504 12.37 26.88 -3.44
CA VAL A 504 11.33 27.07 -4.47
C VAL A 504 10.93 28.54 -4.63
N GLY A 505 10.97 29.32 -3.55
CA GLY A 505 10.74 30.77 -3.65
C GLY A 505 11.80 31.50 -4.50
N ARG A 506 13.04 30.98 -4.57
CA ARG A 506 14.05 31.51 -5.50
C ARG A 506 13.77 31.07 -6.94
N LEU A 507 13.32 29.82 -7.13
CA LEU A 507 12.85 29.34 -8.43
C LEU A 507 11.71 30.21 -8.98
N ASP A 508 10.77 30.61 -8.13
CA ASP A 508 9.66 31.48 -8.53
C ASP A 508 10.15 32.84 -9.05
N LEU A 509 11.16 33.43 -8.42
CA LEU A 509 11.81 34.66 -8.92
C LEU A 509 12.52 34.44 -10.25
N LEU A 510 13.13 33.27 -10.46
CA LEU A 510 13.83 32.95 -11.72
C LEU A 510 12.88 32.80 -12.91
N LYS A 511 11.62 32.43 -12.68
CA LYS A 511 10.60 32.40 -13.74
C LYS A 511 10.37 33.79 -14.36
N GLU A 512 10.59 34.84 -13.59
CA GLU A 512 10.44 36.25 -14.00
C GLU A 512 11.79 36.86 -14.44
N SER A 513 12.85 36.05 -14.60
CA SER A 513 14.16 36.51 -15.05
C SER A 513 14.09 37.11 -16.46
N THR A 514 14.89 38.16 -16.70
CA THR A 514 15.11 38.72 -18.04
C THR A 514 15.92 37.80 -18.94
N ASP A 515 16.66 36.85 -18.36
CA ASP A 515 17.30 35.77 -19.11
C ASP A 515 16.25 34.73 -19.51
N ILE A 516 15.92 34.72 -20.80
CA ILE A 516 14.90 33.85 -21.40
C ILE A 516 15.20 32.37 -21.15
N HIS A 517 16.47 31.97 -21.17
CA HIS A 517 16.85 30.57 -20.97
C HIS A 517 16.64 30.16 -19.51
N LEU A 518 17.09 30.99 -18.56
CA LEU A 518 16.85 30.75 -17.13
C LEU A 518 15.38 30.76 -16.77
N SER A 519 14.61 31.70 -17.32
CA SER A 519 13.15 31.75 -17.14
C SER A 519 12.49 30.49 -17.70
N SER A 520 12.89 30.02 -18.89
CA SER A 520 12.37 28.79 -19.49
C SER A 520 12.66 27.56 -18.62
N ILE A 521 13.90 27.39 -18.15
CA ILE A 521 14.30 26.28 -17.26
C ILE A 521 13.51 26.34 -15.94
N ALA A 522 13.38 27.53 -15.35
CA ALA A 522 12.64 27.69 -14.10
C ALA A 522 11.15 27.35 -14.27
N ASN A 523 10.55 27.73 -15.40
CA ASN A 523 9.17 27.37 -15.74
C ASN A 523 9.00 25.87 -15.98
N GLU A 524 9.91 25.23 -16.72
CA GLU A 524 9.90 23.78 -16.92
C GLU A 524 9.97 23.04 -15.58
N LEU A 525 10.96 23.38 -14.74
CA LEU A 525 11.16 22.73 -13.45
C LEU A 525 9.97 22.97 -12.51
N SER A 526 9.39 24.18 -12.51
CA SER A 526 8.17 24.50 -11.75
C SER A 526 7.00 23.62 -12.20
N ASN A 527 6.78 23.49 -13.51
CA ASN A 527 5.72 22.64 -14.06
C ASN A 527 5.91 21.17 -13.70
N VAL A 528 7.13 20.65 -13.81
CA VAL A 528 7.45 19.27 -13.41
C VAL A 528 7.12 19.04 -11.94
N ILE A 529 7.56 19.94 -11.05
CA ILE A 529 7.31 19.82 -9.61
C ILE A 529 5.81 19.78 -9.32
N TRP A 530 5.03 20.71 -9.88
CA TRP A 530 3.59 20.77 -9.60
C TRP A 530 2.80 19.61 -10.21
N ASN A 531 3.24 19.08 -11.35
CA ASN A 531 2.60 17.93 -12.01
C ASN A 531 3.02 16.59 -11.39
N TYR A 532 4.18 16.52 -10.76
CA TYR A 532 4.74 15.32 -10.15
C TYR A 532 4.89 15.52 -8.64
N ARG A 533 3.76 15.50 -7.93
CA ARG A 533 3.75 15.70 -6.47
C ARG A 533 4.07 14.41 -5.73
N ASN A 534 4.58 14.53 -4.51
CA ASN A 534 4.78 13.38 -3.64
C ASN A 534 3.42 12.77 -3.25
N ARG A 535 3.20 11.47 -3.50
CA ARG A 535 1.90 10.84 -3.22
C ARG A 535 1.64 10.62 -1.74
N LEU A 536 2.66 10.21 -0.99
CA LEU A 536 2.54 9.96 0.44
C LEU A 536 2.09 11.23 1.20
N ILE A 537 2.69 12.39 0.94
CA ILE A 537 2.29 13.64 1.62
C ILE A 537 0.87 14.08 1.26
N ASP A 538 0.39 13.72 0.06
CA ASP A 538 -0.99 13.99 -0.35
C ASP A 538 -1.97 13.16 0.45
N ASP A 539 -1.68 11.87 0.62
CA ASP A 539 -2.52 10.96 1.39
C ASP A 539 -2.50 11.30 2.88
N GLU A 540 -1.34 11.66 3.43
CA GLU A 540 -1.20 12.18 4.80
C GLU A 540 -2.00 13.48 5.00
N THR A 541 -1.99 14.37 3.99
CA THR A 541 -2.78 15.60 4.02
C THR A 541 -4.27 15.29 4.04
N LYS A 542 -4.74 14.34 3.20
CA LYS A 542 -6.14 13.89 3.21
C LYS A 542 -6.54 13.27 4.55
N ILE A 543 -5.66 12.49 5.18
CA ILE A 543 -5.91 11.96 6.54
C ILE A 543 -6.12 13.11 7.51
N ALA A 544 -5.20 14.07 7.58
CA ALA A 544 -5.31 15.21 8.48
C ALA A 544 -6.57 16.06 8.21
N GLU A 545 -6.90 16.31 6.95
CA GLU A 545 -8.09 17.05 6.54
C GLU A 545 -9.39 16.32 6.89
N SER A 546 -9.43 14.99 6.75
CA SER A 546 -10.56 14.16 7.19
C SER A 546 -10.76 14.19 8.72
N LEU A 547 -9.67 14.40 9.47
CA LEU A 547 -9.69 14.70 10.89
C LEU A 547 -10.02 16.18 11.16
N GLY A 548 -10.49 16.97 10.19
CA GLY A 548 -10.84 18.39 10.34
C GLY A 548 -9.66 19.30 10.70
N ILE A 549 -8.44 18.93 10.32
CA ILE A 549 -7.23 19.73 10.52
C ILE A 549 -6.88 20.39 9.19
N ASN A 550 -6.88 21.72 9.15
CA ASN A 550 -6.57 22.46 7.94
C ASN A 550 -5.07 22.41 7.66
N ILE A 551 -4.68 22.01 6.44
CA ILE A 551 -3.29 21.86 6.03
C ILE A 551 -2.94 22.86 4.90
N SER A 552 -1.69 23.33 4.89
CA SER A 552 -1.04 23.84 3.68
C SER A 552 -0.05 22.81 3.20
N LEU A 553 -0.09 22.53 1.90
CA LEU A 553 0.92 21.76 1.22
C LEU A 553 1.63 22.64 0.20
N LYS A 554 2.97 22.64 0.22
CA LYS A 554 3.78 23.35 -0.79
C LYS A 554 5.15 22.69 -0.99
N PRO A 555 5.74 22.80 -2.18
CA PRO A 555 7.15 22.46 -2.36
C PRO A 555 8.01 23.52 -1.67
N VAL A 556 9.15 23.10 -1.09
CA VAL A 556 10.02 23.99 -0.30
C VAL A 556 11.43 24.11 -0.88
N ARG A 557 11.99 23.02 -1.41
CA ARG A 557 13.39 22.97 -1.83
C ARG A 557 13.60 21.91 -2.90
N ILE A 558 14.54 22.16 -3.80
CA ILE A 558 15.05 21.20 -4.77
C ILE A 558 16.53 20.97 -4.42
N SER A 559 16.92 19.71 -4.28
CA SER A 559 18.27 19.29 -3.92
C SER A 559 18.92 18.54 -5.10
N TYR A 560 20.21 18.80 -5.33
CA TYR A 560 21.09 18.08 -6.22
C TYR A 560 22.22 17.45 -5.41
N PHE A 561 22.41 16.14 -5.53
CA PHE A 561 23.42 15.37 -4.79
C PHE A 561 24.60 15.05 -5.71
N GLU A 562 25.77 15.64 -5.41
CA GLU A 562 26.92 15.60 -6.34
C GLU A 562 27.44 14.17 -6.59
N LYS A 563 27.40 13.29 -5.58
CA LYS A 563 27.92 11.91 -5.68
C LYS A 563 27.01 10.98 -6.49
N SER A 564 25.72 10.94 -6.16
CA SER A 564 24.75 10.06 -6.83
C SER A 564 24.18 10.65 -8.11
N ASP A 565 24.45 11.94 -8.36
CA ASP A 565 23.88 12.73 -9.45
C ASP A 565 22.35 12.82 -9.37
N ARG A 566 21.78 12.56 -8.18
CA ARG A 566 20.35 12.57 -7.92
C ARG A 566 19.82 14.00 -7.78
N VAL A 567 18.62 14.24 -8.29
CA VAL A 567 17.82 15.44 -8.04
C VAL A 567 16.54 15.04 -7.32
N SER A 568 16.28 15.64 -6.16
CA SER A 568 15.04 15.44 -5.40
C SER A 568 14.31 16.75 -5.13
N VAL A 569 12.99 16.67 -5.00
CA VAL A 569 12.16 17.79 -4.55
C VAL A 569 11.54 17.46 -3.20
N LYS A 570 11.62 18.43 -2.29
CA LYS A 570 11.04 18.35 -0.96
C LYS A 570 9.73 19.11 -0.90
N TRP A 571 8.67 18.41 -0.49
CA TRP A 571 7.35 18.93 -0.16
C TRP A 571 7.19 19.08 1.35
N GLN A 572 6.35 20.01 1.77
CA GLN A 572 6.05 20.22 3.19
C GLN A 572 4.57 20.49 3.41
N ALA A 573 3.97 19.68 4.28
CA ALA A 573 2.66 19.89 4.86
C ALA A 573 2.82 20.67 6.16
N ARG A 574 1.91 21.61 6.42
CA ARG A 574 1.90 22.45 7.63
C ARG A 574 0.48 22.71 8.09
N VAL A 575 0.22 22.51 9.39
CA VAL A 575 -1.07 22.82 10.02
C VAL A 575 -1.31 24.33 10.00
N LYS A 576 -2.49 24.72 9.51
CA LYS A 576 -2.96 26.11 9.36
C LYS A 576 -4.02 26.46 10.38
N GLY A 577 -3.96 27.71 10.85
CA GLY A 577 -4.99 28.25 11.74
C GLY A 577 -4.88 27.76 13.17
N TYR A 578 -5.34 28.60 14.09
CA TYR A 578 -5.18 28.38 15.52
C TYR A 578 -5.95 27.14 16.02
N LYS A 579 -7.22 27.01 15.64
CA LYS A 579 -8.08 25.88 16.05
C LYS A 579 -7.55 24.53 15.58
N SER A 580 -7.04 24.44 14.34
CA SER A 580 -6.47 23.18 13.82
C SER A 580 -5.16 22.82 14.52
N LYS A 581 -4.35 23.78 14.99
CA LYS A 581 -3.19 23.49 15.83
C LYS A 581 -3.60 22.90 17.18
N ILE A 582 -4.60 23.47 17.84
CA ILE A 582 -5.16 22.91 19.09
C ILE A 582 -5.69 21.51 18.84
N LYS A 583 -6.50 21.32 17.79
CA LYS A 583 -7.04 20.00 17.41
C LYS A 583 -5.91 19.00 17.20
N SER A 584 -4.91 19.36 16.39
CA SER A 584 -3.75 18.50 16.12
C SER A 584 -3.03 18.08 17.40
N ALA A 585 -2.77 19.03 18.30
CA ALA A 585 -2.08 18.76 19.55
C ALA A 585 -2.86 17.87 20.52
N LEU A 586 -4.20 17.78 20.38
CA LEU A 586 -5.06 16.94 21.20
C LEU A 586 -5.25 15.51 20.67
N ILE A 587 -5.36 15.34 19.33
CA ILE A 587 -5.75 14.04 18.73
C ILE A 587 -4.62 13.34 17.95
N ILE A 588 -3.65 14.08 17.40
CA ILE A 588 -2.49 13.53 16.67
C ILE A 588 -1.16 13.93 17.33
N ARG A 589 -1.12 13.88 18.67
CA ARG A 589 0.07 14.19 19.45
C ARG A 589 1.20 13.20 19.09
N PRO A 590 2.40 13.67 18.66
CA PRO A 590 3.46 12.78 18.22
C PRO A 590 3.88 11.81 19.34
N ASN A 591 4.06 10.54 19.02
CA ASN A 591 4.54 9.53 19.97
C ASN A 591 6.06 9.64 20.22
N PHE A 592 6.51 10.84 20.57
CA PHE A 592 7.90 11.22 20.82
C PHE A 592 7.97 12.26 21.95
N ASP A 593 8.58 11.88 23.08
CA ASP A 593 8.47 12.58 24.37
C ASP A 593 8.82 14.07 24.32
N THR A 594 9.86 14.45 23.57
CA THR A 594 10.25 15.87 23.50
C THR A 594 9.27 16.70 22.68
N LYS A 595 8.75 16.18 21.56
CA LYS A 595 7.72 16.84 20.74
C LYS A 595 6.40 16.90 21.51
N GLU A 596 6.10 15.83 22.24
CA GLU A 596 4.97 15.70 23.12
C GLU A 596 4.98 16.78 24.23
N THR A 597 6.15 17.00 24.86
CA THR A 597 6.35 18.01 25.91
C THR A 597 6.18 19.42 25.35
N VAL A 598 6.79 19.72 24.20
CA VAL A 598 6.68 21.04 23.55
C VAL A 598 5.22 21.37 23.21
N LEU A 599 4.44 20.40 22.72
CA LEU A 599 3.01 20.62 22.47
C LEU A 599 2.22 20.87 23.75
N SER A 600 2.51 20.16 24.83
CA SER A 600 1.84 20.37 26.12
C SER A 600 2.12 21.74 26.72
N GLU A 601 3.38 22.16 26.71
CA GLU A 601 3.75 23.51 27.17
C GLU A 601 3.11 24.59 26.30
N TRP A 602 3.00 24.36 24.99
CA TRP A 602 2.30 25.26 24.10
C TRP A 602 0.81 25.29 24.44
N LEU A 603 0.14 24.14 24.58
CA LEU A 603 -1.28 24.03 24.94
C LEU A 603 -1.61 24.72 26.26
N ALA A 604 -0.75 24.58 27.27
CA ALA A 604 -0.93 25.21 28.59
C ALA A 604 -0.93 26.75 28.54
N LYS A 605 -0.33 27.35 27.51
CA LYS A 605 -0.26 28.81 27.29
C LYS A 605 -1.43 29.37 26.48
N GLN A 606 -2.34 28.51 26.01
CA GLN A 606 -3.43 28.90 25.11
C GLN A 606 -4.63 29.49 25.85
N ASN A 607 -5.47 30.24 25.13
CA ASN A 607 -6.71 30.78 25.69
C ASN A 607 -7.59 29.63 26.19
N VAL A 608 -7.90 29.65 27.49
CA VAL A 608 -8.64 28.59 28.18
C VAL A 608 -10.03 28.35 27.56
N GLY A 609 -10.69 29.38 27.03
CA GLY A 609 -11.99 29.27 26.38
C GLY A 609 -11.95 28.46 25.09
N ASP A 610 -11.09 28.84 24.15
CA ASP A 610 -10.94 28.16 22.86
C ASP A 610 -10.44 26.72 23.01
N PHE A 611 -9.50 26.51 23.94
CA PHE A 611 -9.01 25.18 24.28
C PHE A 611 -10.12 24.29 24.84
N LYS A 612 -10.87 24.76 25.86
CA LYS A 612 -11.97 24.00 26.46
C LYS A 612 -13.08 23.70 25.45
N GLN A 613 -13.47 24.68 24.64
CA GLN A 613 -14.50 24.49 23.61
C GLN A 613 -14.07 23.45 22.58
N THR A 614 -12.82 23.52 22.11
CA THR A 614 -12.28 22.54 21.15
C THR A 614 -12.20 21.15 21.77
N LYS A 615 -11.71 21.02 23.01
CA LYS A 615 -11.64 19.75 23.74
C LYS A 615 -13.04 19.14 23.95
N MET A 616 -14.04 19.93 24.36
CA MET A 616 -15.42 19.47 24.53
C MET A 616 -16.01 18.97 23.21
N LYS A 617 -15.84 19.73 22.13
CA LYS A 617 -16.31 19.32 20.79
C LYS A 617 -15.65 18.02 20.33
N LEU A 618 -14.35 17.89 20.52
CA LEU A 618 -13.65 16.64 20.16
C LEU A 618 -14.17 15.44 20.96
N LYS A 619 -14.53 15.63 22.24
CA LYS A 619 -15.11 14.56 23.07
C LYS A 619 -16.50 14.18 22.55
N SER A 620 -17.34 15.16 22.20
CA SER A 620 -18.67 14.89 21.63
C SER A 620 -18.60 14.20 20.28
N ASP A 621 -17.57 14.52 19.48
CA ASP A 621 -17.34 13.94 18.16
C ASP A 621 -16.64 12.56 18.22
N GLY A 622 -16.39 12.02 19.43
CA GLY A 622 -15.85 10.66 19.64
C GLY A 622 -14.36 10.50 19.37
N TYR A 623 -13.57 11.58 19.37
CA TYR A 623 -12.12 11.49 19.12
C TYR A 623 -11.35 10.91 20.32
N PRO A 624 -10.26 10.15 20.07
CA PRO A 624 -9.30 9.79 21.11
C PRO A 624 -8.51 11.02 21.56
N ILE A 625 -8.95 11.67 22.63
CA ILE A 625 -8.25 12.81 23.22
C ILE A 625 -7.29 12.32 24.28
N THR A 626 -6.03 12.76 24.20
CA THR A 626 -5.07 12.61 25.30
C THR A 626 -5.43 13.58 26.42
N GLU A 627 -5.54 13.07 27.66
CA GLU A 627 -6.06 13.85 28.79
C GLU A 627 -5.22 15.07 29.18
#